data_AF-A0A2N3I4R5-F1
#
_entry.id   AF-A0A2N3I4R5-F1
#
_cell.length_a   1.000
_cell.length_b   1.000
_cell.length_c   1.000
_cell.angle_alpha   90.00
_cell.angle_beta   90.00
_cell.angle_gamma   90.00
#
_symmetry.space_group_name_H-M   'P 1'
#
loop_
_entity.id
_entity.type
_entity.pdbx_description
1 polymer ?
#
loop_
_entity_poly.entity_id
_entity_poly.type
_entity_poly.pdbx_seq_one_letter_code
_entity_poly.pdbx_strand_id
1 'polypeptide(L)'
;MFFPENRYQDSVPKRPEAKRSIFSWIDSWANFTFILPRRKPTSYLPYVLFLTFLGILYISNAHLARKIQRETMNLEKEVTNLRTDYTHTQAKYMNSIKYSEVEKKAKQIGLQRVEKVPYQIVVSKE
;
A
#
# COMPACT_ATOMS: atom_id res chain seq x y z
N MET A 1 -22.27 51.47 -9.05
CA MET A 1 -22.82 50.17 -9.47
C MET A 1 -22.31 49.89 -10.86
N PHE A 2 -21.24 49.10 -11.00
CA PHE A 2 -20.63 48.77 -12.29
C PHE A 2 -20.35 47.27 -12.30
N PHE A 3 -21.09 46.53 -13.11
CA PHE A 3 -20.84 45.11 -13.38
C PHE A 3 -20.15 45.02 -14.75
N PRO A 4 -18.97 44.40 -14.88
CA PRO A 4 -18.51 43.97 -16.18
C PRO A 4 -19.15 42.62 -16.51
N GLU A 5 -19.91 42.63 -17.60
CA GLU A 5 -20.45 41.48 -18.30
C GLU A 5 -19.30 40.63 -18.87
N ASN A 6 -19.25 39.34 -18.54
CA ASN A 6 -18.34 38.41 -19.19
C ASN A 6 -19.15 37.32 -19.88
N ARG A 7 -19.26 37.46 -21.21
CA ARG A 7 -19.91 36.51 -22.10
C ARG A 7 -18.91 35.45 -22.51
N TYR A 8 -18.92 34.31 -21.81
CA TYR A 8 -18.19 33.13 -22.24
C TYR A 8 -18.93 32.44 -23.39
N GLN A 9 -18.52 32.86 -24.59
CA GLN A 9 -18.24 32.07 -25.80
C GLN A 9 -18.76 30.62 -25.83
N ASP A 10 -19.66 30.33 -26.78
CA ASP A 10 -20.06 28.99 -27.19
C ASP A 10 -18.84 28.16 -27.65
N SER A 11 -18.55 27.07 -26.95
CA SER A 11 -17.51 26.12 -27.33
C SER A 11 -18.00 25.18 -28.42
N VAL A 12 -17.51 25.37 -29.65
CA VAL A 12 -17.68 24.47 -30.80
C VAL A 12 -17.16 23.05 -30.46
N PRO A 13 -17.86 21.95 -30.83
CA PRO A 13 -17.42 20.61 -30.47
C PRO A 13 -16.17 20.20 -31.26
N LYS A 14 -15.07 19.91 -30.53
CA LYS A 14 -13.83 19.33 -31.09
C LYS A 14 -14.07 17.89 -31.59
N ARG A 15 -13.70 17.61 -32.84
CA ARG A 15 -13.68 16.27 -33.44
C ARG A 15 -12.73 15.33 -32.68
N PRO A 16 -12.97 14.01 -32.65
CA PRO A 16 -12.13 13.10 -31.89
C PRO A 16 -10.72 13.04 -32.51
N GLU A 17 -9.75 13.62 -31.82
CA GLU A 17 -8.34 13.50 -32.16
C GLU A 17 -7.91 12.05 -31.94
N ALA A 18 -7.72 11.33 -33.05
CA ALA A 18 -7.21 9.97 -33.03
C ALA A 18 -5.89 9.96 -32.26
N LYS A 19 -5.81 9.16 -31.19
CA LYS A 19 -4.61 8.97 -30.36
C LYS A 19 -3.48 8.31 -31.18
N ARG A 20 -2.83 9.11 -32.02
CA ARG A 20 -1.67 8.77 -32.85
C ARG A 20 -0.45 9.47 -32.25
N SER A 21 0.32 8.76 -31.44
CA SER A 21 1.54 9.36 -30.87
C SER A 21 2.71 8.39 -30.91
N ILE A 22 2.50 7.14 -30.50
CA ILE A 22 3.63 6.20 -30.34
C ILE A 22 3.87 5.40 -31.64
N PHE A 23 2.81 4.96 -32.32
CA PHE A 23 2.93 4.22 -33.59
C PHE A 23 3.48 5.10 -34.73
N SER A 24 2.98 6.33 -34.87
CA SER A 24 3.40 7.25 -35.94
C SER A 24 4.88 7.65 -35.87
N TRP A 25 5.44 7.72 -34.66
CA TRP A 25 6.86 8.04 -34.47
C TRP A 25 7.76 6.86 -34.84
N ILE A 26 7.33 5.64 -34.52
CA ILE A 26 8.05 4.39 -34.88
C ILE A 26 8.00 4.18 -36.40
N ASP A 27 6.85 4.42 -37.03
CA ASP A 27 6.69 4.33 -38.49
C ASP A 27 7.58 5.33 -39.21
N SER A 28 7.73 6.55 -38.66
CA SER A 28 8.61 7.59 -39.23
C SER A 28 10.08 7.17 -39.21
N TRP A 29 10.54 6.51 -38.14
CA TRP A 29 11.91 6.01 -38.03
C TRP A 29 12.17 4.79 -38.92
N ALA A 30 11.23 3.84 -38.97
CA ALA A 30 11.33 2.65 -39.81
C ALA A 30 11.39 3.02 -41.31
N ASN A 31 10.53 3.94 -41.76
CA ASN A 31 10.53 4.42 -43.14
C ASN A 31 11.84 5.15 -43.49
N PHE A 32 12.41 5.93 -42.57
CA PHE A 32 13.69 6.61 -42.78
C PHE A 32 14.84 5.61 -43.03
N THR A 33 14.86 4.47 -42.33
CA THR A 33 15.85 3.41 -42.55
C THR A 33 15.64 2.63 -43.86
N PHE A 34 14.42 2.61 -44.40
CA PHE A 34 14.05 1.88 -45.63
C PHE A 34 14.28 2.68 -46.92
N ILE A 35 14.26 4.02 -46.86
CA ILE A 35 14.36 4.93 -48.03
C ILE A 35 15.82 5.09 -48.56
N LEU A 36 16.83 4.50 -47.91
CA LEU A 36 18.21 4.50 -48.42
C LEU A 36 18.35 3.61 -49.69
N PRO A 37 18.55 4.18 -50.89
CA PRO A 37 18.25 3.53 -52.17
C PRO A 37 19.26 2.46 -52.61
N ARG A 38 20.13 1.93 -51.73
CA ARG A 38 21.21 1.03 -52.18
C ARG A 38 21.47 -0.25 -51.39
N ARG A 39 20.90 -0.52 -50.21
CA ARG A 39 21.09 -1.82 -49.52
C ARG A 39 19.86 -2.26 -48.74
N LYS A 40 19.42 -3.50 -48.99
CA LYS A 40 18.34 -4.18 -48.27
C LYS A 40 18.80 -4.46 -46.83
N PRO A 41 18.20 -3.87 -45.79
CA PRO A 41 18.63 -4.06 -44.40
C PRO A 41 18.03 -5.33 -43.78
N THR A 42 17.74 -6.35 -44.58
CA THR A 42 17.11 -7.61 -44.13
C THR A 42 17.96 -8.38 -43.12
N SER A 43 19.26 -8.13 -43.06
CA SER A 43 20.17 -8.78 -42.10
C SER A 43 20.03 -8.24 -40.67
N TYR A 44 19.60 -6.99 -40.48
CA TYR A 44 19.53 -6.36 -39.14
C TYR A 44 18.13 -6.44 -38.50
N LEU A 45 17.11 -6.72 -39.32
CA LEU A 45 15.72 -6.84 -38.90
C LEU A 45 15.50 -7.87 -37.76
N PRO A 46 16.07 -9.09 -37.78
CA PRO A 46 15.92 -10.03 -36.65
C PRO A 46 16.59 -9.55 -35.36
N TYR A 47 17.70 -8.79 -35.44
CA TYR A 47 18.39 -8.27 -34.26
C TYR A 47 17.57 -7.18 -33.55
N VAL A 48 16.95 -6.28 -34.31
CA VAL A 48 16.07 -5.24 -33.74
C VAL A 48 14.83 -5.87 -33.10
N LEU A 49 14.22 -6.87 -33.74
CA LEU A 49 13.10 -7.61 -33.17
C LEU A 49 13.47 -8.35 -31.87
N PHE A 50 14.69 -8.89 -31.80
CA PHE A 50 15.18 -9.53 -30.59
C PHE A 50 15.37 -8.52 -29.43
N LEU A 51 15.91 -7.34 -29.73
CA LEU A 51 16.04 -6.24 -28.77
C LEU A 51 14.69 -5.71 -28.27
N THR A 52 13.70 -5.55 -29.16
CA THR A 52 12.36 -5.13 -28.74
C THR A 52 11.67 -6.20 -27.90
N PHE A 53 11.84 -7.48 -28.25
CA PHE A 53 11.35 -8.60 -27.44
C PHE A 53 11.95 -8.59 -26.03
N LEU A 54 13.27 -8.42 -25.91
CA LEU A 54 13.94 -8.27 -24.61
C LEU A 54 13.43 -7.05 -23.84
N GLY A 55 13.19 -5.93 -24.52
CA GLY A 55 12.61 -4.72 -23.91
C GLY A 55 11.22 -4.98 -23.32
N ILE A 56 10.36 -5.70 -24.03
CA ILE A 56 9.02 -6.08 -23.55
C ILE A 56 9.13 -7.02 -22.34
N LEU A 57 10.01 -8.02 -22.40
CA LEU A 57 10.26 -8.92 -21.27
C LEU A 57 10.74 -8.16 -20.03
N TYR A 58 11.64 -7.20 -20.22
CA TYR A 58 12.16 -6.37 -19.13
C TYR A 58 11.06 -5.53 -18.47
N ILE A 59 10.27 -4.82 -19.26
CA ILE A 59 9.16 -3.99 -18.74
C ILE A 59 8.13 -4.86 -18.03
N SER A 60 7.81 -6.04 -18.59
CA SER A 60 6.92 -7.01 -17.98
C SER A 60 7.42 -7.47 -16.61
N ASN A 61 8.70 -7.84 -16.51
CA ASN A 61 9.30 -8.30 -15.26
C ASN A 61 9.31 -7.18 -14.20
N ALA A 62 9.65 -5.95 -14.59
CA ALA A 62 9.60 -4.80 -13.70
C ALA A 62 8.16 -4.49 -13.20
N HIS A 63 7.13 -4.74 -14.03
CA HIS A 63 5.74 -4.60 -13.59
C HIS A 63 5.36 -5.65 -12.54
N LEU A 64 5.77 -6.90 -12.74
CA LEU A 64 5.55 -7.98 -11.77
C LEU A 64 6.23 -7.68 -10.42
N ALA A 65 7.49 -7.26 -10.44
CA ALA A 65 8.23 -6.90 -9.24
C ALA A 65 7.52 -5.80 -8.43
N ARG A 66 6.97 -4.78 -9.10
CA ARG A 66 6.20 -3.71 -8.43
C ARG A 66 4.91 -4.21 -7.79
N LYS A 67 4.24 -5.19 -8.40
CA LYS A 67 3.02 -5.79 -7.82
C LYS A 67 3.39 -6.56 -6.54
N ILE A 68 4.38 -7.44 -6.65
CA ILE A 68 4.85 -8.26 -5.52
C ILE A 68 5.33 -7.35 -4.38
N GLN A 69 6.13 -6.33 -4.68
CA GLN A 69 6.62 -5.40 -3.65
C GLN A 69 5.48 -4.70 -2.89
N ARG A 70 4.41 -4.28 -3.58
CA ARG A 70 3.24 -3.67 -2.92
C ARG A 70 2.49 -4.66 -2.05
N GLU A 71 2.34 -5.91 -2.50
CA GLU A 71 1.71 -6.97 -1.72
C GLU A 71 2.52 -7.28 -0.46
N THR A 72 3.85 -7.40 -0.57
CA THR A 72 4.75 -7.60 0.58
C THR A 72 4.60 -6.48 1.61
N MET A 73 4.63 -5.21 1.17
CA MET A 73 4.45 -4.07 2.08
C MET A 73 3.10 -4.08 2.80
N ASN A 74 2.02 -4.47 2.11
CA ASN A 74 0.70 -4.57 2.73
C ASN A 74 0.65 -5.69 3.78
N LEU A 75 1.22 -6.85 3.45
CA LEU A 75 1.28 -8.00 4.37
C LEU A 75 2.12 -7.69 5.60
N GLU A 76 3.27 -7.03 5.46
CA GLU A 76 4.10 -6.60 6.59
C GLU A 76 3.35 -5.64 7.51
N LYS A 77 2.60 -4.69 6.92
CA LYS A 77 1.76 -3.77 7.68
C LYS A 77 0.65 -4.50 8.42
N GLU A 78 -0.01 -5.47 7.78
CA GLU A 78 -1.06 -6.28 8.40
C GLU A 78 -0.52 -7.07 9.60
N VAL A 79 0.60 -7.76 9.44
CA VAL A 79 1.26 -8.49 10.54
C VAL A 79 1.63 -7.55 11.68
N THR A 80 2.16 -6.37 11.37
CA THR A 80 2.54 -5.35 12.36
C THR A 80 1.31 -4.83 13.12
N ASN A 81 0.20 -4.59 12.43
CA ASN A 81 -1.06 -4.18 13.04
C ASN A 81 -1.59 -5.27 13.98
N LEU A 82 -1.66 -6.52 13.52
CA LEU A 82 -2.09 -7.66 14.35
C LEU A 82 -1.23 -7.80 15.62
N ARG A 83 0.09 -7.69 15.48
CA ARG A 83 1.01 -7.74 16.63
C ARG A 83 0.75 -6.61 17.62
N THR A 84 0.48 -5.42 17.11
CA THR A 84 0.18 -4.24 17.94
C THR A 84 -1.13 -4.43 18.68
N ASP A 85 -2.17 -4.91 18.01
CA ASP A 85 -3.48 -5.17 18.60
C ASP A 85 -3.45 -6.26 19.67
N TYR A 86 -2.70 -7.34 19.43
CA TYR A 86 -2.45 -8.38 20.42
C TYR A 86 -1.77 -7.80 21.66
N THR A 87 -0.67 -7.07 21.46
CA THR A 87 0.10 -6.49 22.56
C THR A 87 -0.73 -5.48 23.36
N HIS A 88 -1.52 -4.65 22.69
CA HIS A 88 -2.43 -3.69 23.32
C HIS A 88 -3.51 -4.39 24.15
N THR A 89 -4.11 -5.45 23.60
CA THR A 89 -5.14 -6.23 24.30
C THR A 89 -4.55 -6.97 25.50
N GLN A 90 -3.36 -7.56 25.34
CA GLN A 90 -2.62 -8.18 26.43
C GLN A 90 -2.29 -7.18 27.54
N ALA A 91 -1.87 -5.96 27.19
CA ALA A 91 -1.60 -4.91 28.17
C ALA A 91 -2.88 -4.49 28.93
N LYS A 92 -4.02 -4.36 28.23
CA LYS A 92 -5.33 -4.10 28.87
C LYS A 92 -5.74 -5.23 29.81
N TYR A 93 -5.57 -6.48 29.37
CA TYR A 93 -5.84 -7.66 30.20
C TYR A 93 -4.95 -7.65 31.44
N MET A 94 -3.63 -7.47 31.28
CA MET A 94 -2.71 -7.41 32.41
C MET A 94 -3.05 -6.28 33.39
N ASN A 95 -3.51 -5.13 32.90
CA ASN A 95 -3.98 -4.06 33.78
C ASN A 95 -5.25 -4.43 34.54
N SER A 96 -6.17 -5.19 33.93
CA SER A 96 -7.44 -5.57 34.59
C SER A 96 -7.27 -6.60 35.69
N ILE A 97 -6.27 -7.48 35.60
CA ILE A 97 -5.90 -8.43 36.66
C ILE A 97 -5.02 -7.84 37.76
N LYS A 98 -4.51 -6.60 37.63
CA LYS A 98 -3.75 -5.96 38.71
C LYS A 98 -4.61 -5.85 39.97
N TYR A 99 -4.07 -6.28 41.11
CA TYR A 99 -4.75 -6.24 42.41
C TYR A 99 -5.36 -4.88 42.74
N SER A 100 -4.68 -3.78 42.40
CA SER A 100 -5.20 -2.43 42.62
C SER A 100 -6.42 -2.09 41.75
N GLU A 101 -6.50 -2.62 40.53
CA GLU A 101 -7.64 -2.40 39.63
C GLU A 101 -8.84 -3.25 40.06
N VAL A 102 -8.58 -4.51 40.44
CA VAL A 102 -9.59 -5.41 41.01
C VAL A 102 -10.13 -4.86 42.33
N GLU A 103 -9.28 -4.35 43.22
CA GLU A 103 -9.71 -3.74 44.48
C GLU A 103 -10.58 -2.50 44.25
N LYS A 104 -10.23 -1.64 43.28
CA LYS A 104 -11.06 -0.49 42.92
C LYS A 104 -12.46 -0.92 42.45
N LYS A 105 -12.54 -1.96 41.59
CA LYS A 105 -13.82 -2.51 41.13
C LYS A 105 -14.59 -3.21 42.25
N ALA A 106 -13.90 -3.94 43.12
CA ALA A 106 -14.48 -4.61 44.28
C ALA A 106 -15.05 -3.61 45.31
N LYS A 107 -14.38 -2.48 45.54
CA LYS A 107 -14.89 -1.41 46.41
C LYS A 107 -16.19 -0.80 45.88
N GLN A 108 -16.36 -0.70 44.55
CA GLN A 108 -17.61 -0.21 43.96
C GLN A 108 -18.81 -1.12 44.26
N ILE A 109 -18.58 -2.43 44.45
CA ILE A 109 -19.61 -3.41 44.83
C ILE A 109 -19.65 -3.67 46.35
N GLY A 110 -19.00 -2.82 47.16
CA GLY A 110 -19.04 -2.88 48.62
C GLY A 110 -18.05 -3.86 49.26
N LEU A 111 -17.19 -4.52 48.47
CA LEU A 111 -16.15 -5.42 48.98
C LEU A 111 -14.90 -4.62 49.38
N GLN A 112 -14.41 -4.83 50.60
CA GLN A 112 -13.21 -4.18 51.12
C GLN A 112 -12.09 -5.20 51.36
N ARG A 113 -10.85 -4.77 51.10
CA ARG A 113 -9.66 -5.58 51.36
C ARG A 113 -9.43 -5.68 52.87
N VAL A 114 -9.14 -6.88 53.36
CA VAL A 114 -8.63 -7.06 54.71
C VAL A 114 -7.16 -6.62 54.71
N GLU A 115 -6.87 -5.45 55.30
CA GLU A 115 -5.51 -4.90 55.40
C GLU A 115 -4.67 -5.57 56.48
N LYS A 116 -5.32 -6.23 57.45
CA LYS A 116 -4.65 -6.92 58.55
C LYS A 116 -4.25 -8.35 58.17
N VAL A 117 -3.02 -8.70 58.54
CA VAL A 117 -2.51 -10.08 58.47
C VAL A 117 -3.41 -10.99 59.33
N PRO A 118 -3.81 -12.18 58.85
CA PRO A 118 -4.62 -13.11 59.63
C PRO A 118 -3.87 -13.57 60.88
N TYR A 119 -4.57 -13.65 62.01
CA TYR A 119 -4.00 -14.12 63.27
C TYR A 119 -3.82 -15.64 63.23
N GLN A 120 -2.60 -16.11 63.54
CA GLN A 120 -2.35 -17.53 63.70
C GLN A 120 -2.76 -17.96 65.12
N ILE A 121 -3.77 -18.83 65.21
CA ILE A 121 -4.18 -19.42 66.47
C ILE A 121 -3.22 -20.58 66.76
N VAL A 122 -2.30 -20.39 67.71
CA VAL A 122 -1.42 -21.46 68.18
C VAL A 122 -2.14 -22.18 69.32
N VAL A 123 -2.56 -23.42 69.10
CA VAL A 123 -3.16 -24.25 70.16
C VAL A 123 -2.01 -24.86 70.95
N SER A 124 -1.79 -24.38 72.17
CA SER A 124 -0.94 -25.05 73.15
C SER A 124 -1.63 -26.35 73.57
N LYS A 125 -1.07 -27.49 73.16
CA LYS A 125 -1.47 -28.81 73.63
C LYS A 125 -0.96 -28.95 75.07
N GLU A 126 -1.88 -29.05 76.03
CA GLU A 126 -1.62 -29.61 77.37
C GLU A 126 -1.25 -31.09 77.26
#